data_AF-A0A7S3NKP1-F1
#
_entry.id   AF-A0A7S3NKP1-F1
#
_cell.length_a   1.000
_cell.length_b   1.000
_cell.length_c   1.000
_cell.angle_alpha   90.00
_cell.angle_beta   90.00
_cell.angle_gamma   90.00
#
_symmetry.space_group_name_H-M   'P 1'
#
loop_
_entity.id
_entity.type
_entity.pdbx_description
1 polymer ?
#
loop_
_entity_poly.entity_id
_entity_poly.type
_entity_poly.pdbx_seq_one_letter_code
_entity_poly.pdbx_strand_id
1 'polypeptide(L)'
;GIERDDKKAEELYKLSAEGNNANAQHNYAVVLQRKGEDAAALLWYRKASNQGLVDSTYALGQLWHQGFHNENGRFVRDLVLAHDFYTTAERQGYLPAVGALKRLIADMELVHIEVPGTDE
;
A
#
# COMPACT_ATOMS: atom_id res chain seq x y z
N GLY A 1 -13.36 21.46 17.44
CA GLY A 1 -14.34 20.43 17.04
C GLY A 1 -13.62 19.32 16.31
N ILE A 2 -13.23 19.61 15.06
CA ILE A 2 -12.69 18.65 14.09
C ILE A 2 -11.43 17.91 14.58
N GLU A 3 -10.42 18.60 15.10
CA GLU A 3 -9.17 17.95 15.55
C GLU A 3 -9.38 16.92 16.69
N ARG A 4 -10.39 17.13 17.54
CA ARG A 4 -10.71 16.18 18.61
C ARG A 4 -11.38 14.93 18.07
N ASP A 5 -12.15 15.07 17.00
CA ASP A 5 -12.87 13.97 16.38
C ASP A 5 -11.91 13.12 15.54
N ASP A 6 -10.92 13.73 14.89
CA ASP A 6 -9.85 13.03 14.15
C ASP A 6 -8.99 12.14 15.06
N LYS A 7 -8.58 12.66 16.23
CA LYS A 7 -7.80 11.88 17.22
C LYS A 7 -8.61 10.69 17.77
N LYS A 8 -9.91 10.89 18.03
CA LYS A 8 -10.78 9.80 18.48
C LYS A 8 -10.99 8.75 17.38
N ALA A 9 -11.18 9.17 16.13
CA ALA A 9 -11.31 8.25 15.01
C ALA A 9 -10.05 7.41 14.83
N GLU A 10 -8.87 8.02 14.96
CA GLU A 10 -7.60 7.31 14.93
C GLU A 10 -7.50 6.25 16.04
N GLU A 11 -7.80 6.62 17.29
CA GLU A 11 -7.75 5.67 18.41
C GLU A 11 -8.69 4.48 18.19
N LEU A 12 -9.90 4.74 17.67
CA LEU A 12 -10.86 3.68 17.34
C LEU A 12 -10.36 2.78 16.21
N TYR A 13 -9.77 3.34 15.15
CA TYR A 13 -9.18 2.54 14.07
C TYR A 13 -8.01 1.72 14.57
N LYS A 14 -7.13 2.29 15.39
CA LYS A 14 -6.00 1.58 15.99
C LYS A 14 -6.46 0.39 16.83
N LEU A 15 -7.38 0.62 17.77
CA LEU A 15 -7.89 -0.43 18.66
C LEU A 15 -8.56 -1.56 17.86
N SER A 16 -9.36 -1.22 16.85
CA SER A 16 -10.03 -2.21 16.00
C SER A 16 -9.03 -2.95 15.08
N ALA A 17 -8.00 -2.26 14.61
CA ALA A 17 -6.92 -2.86 13.83
C ALA A 17 -6.11 -3.87 14.66
N GLU A 18 -5.84 -3.55 15.92
CA GLU A 18 -5.23 -4.44 16.91
C GLU A 18 -6.12 -5.65 17.21
N GLY A 19 -7.45 -5.48 17.16
CA GLY A 19 -8.45 -6.56 17.18
C GLY A 19 -8.53 -7.42 15.91
N ASN A 20 -7.53 -7.34 15.03
CA ASN A 20 -7.40 -8.07 13.77
C ASN A 20 -8.47 -7.77 12.70
N ASN A 21 -9.20 -6.66 12.80
CA ASN A 21 -10.18 -6.28 11.77
C ASN A 21 -9.47 -5.73 10.51
N ALA A 22 -9.58 -6.42 9.37
CA ALA A 22 -8.89 -6.03 8.13
C ALA A 22 -9.22 -4.61 7.64
N ASN A 23 -10.49 -4.19 7.71
CA ASN A 23 -10.91 -2.84 7.32
C ASN A 23 -10.33 -1.78 8.26
N ALA A 24 -10.29 -2.06 9.56
CA ALA A 24 -9.67 -1.15 10.52
C ALA A 24 -8.16 -1.07 10.34
N GLN A 25 -7.49 -2.19 10.03
CA GLN A 25 -6.07 -2.21 9.68
C GLN A 25 -5.79 -1.34 8.46
N HIS A 26 -6.61 -1.43 7.41
CA HIS A 26 -6.53 -0.52 6.26
C HIS A 26 -6.72 0.94 6.66
N ASN A 27 -7.80 1.26 7.37
CA ASN A 27 -8.11 2.64 7.74
C ASN A 27 -7.03 3.24 8.65
N TYR A 28 -6.48 2.45 9.57
CA TYR A 28 -5.38 2.89 10.41
C TYR A 28 -4.10 3.12 9.60
N ALA A 29 -3.81 2.26 8.61
CA ALA A 29 -2.70 2.48 7.68
C ALA A 29 -2.87 3.79 6.89
N VAL A 30 -4.08 4.12 6.43
CA VAL A 30 -4.39 5.40 5.76
C VAL A 30 -4.12 6.58 6.69
N VAL A 31 -4.48 6.48 7.97
CA VAL A 31 -4.18 7.53 8.96
C VAL A 31 -2.67 7.72 9.14
N LEU A 32 -1.92 6.63 9.28
CA LEU A 32 -0.45 6.68 9.42
C LEU A 32 0.21 7.28 8.18
N GLN A 33 -0.22 6.89 6.99
CA GLN A 33 0.27 7.45 5.73
C GLN A 33 0.03 8.96 5.63
N ARG A 34 -1.15 9.44 6.05
CA ARG A 34 -1.45 10.89 6.10
C ARG A 34 -0.56 11.67 7.07
N LYS A 35 0.03 10.99 8.07
CA LYS A 35 1.01 11.56 8.99
C LYS A 35 2.45 11.50 8.47
N GLY A 36 2.67 10.90 7.30
CA GLY A 36 4.02 10.63 6.77
C GLY A 36 4.71 9.44 7.44
N GLU A 37 3.96 8.60 8.15
CA GLU A 37 4.46 7.39 8.83
C GLU A 37 4.34 6.16 7.90
N ASP A 38 4.83 6.28 6.67
CA ASP A 38 4.66 5.27 5.61
C ASP A 38 5.19 3.89 6.00
N ALA A 39 6.34 3.85 6.71
CA ALA A 39 6.92 2.61 7.21
C ALA A 39 5.97 1.86 8.17
N ALA A 40 5.24 2.60 9.02
CA ALA A 40 4.24 2.01 9.90
C ALA A 40 2.97 1.63 9.11
N ALA A 41 2.54 2.46 8.16
CA ALA A 41 1.40 2.16 7.29
C ALA A 41 1.58 0.85 6.51
N LEU A 42 2.79 0.58 6.00
CA LEU A 42 3.14 -0.68 5.31
C LEU A 42 2.82 -1.93 6.13
N LEU A 43 3.12 -1.91 7.43
CA LEU A 43 2.86 -3.05 8.31
C LEU A 43 1.36 -3.33 8.42
N TRP A 44 0.55 -2.28 8.52
CA TRP A 44 -0.90 -2.39 8.65
C TRP A 44 -1.60 -2.74 7.34
N TYR A 45 -1.18 -2.13 6.22
CA TYR A 45 -1.66 -2.55 4.90
C TYR A 45 -1.30 -4.02 4.62
N ARG A 46 -0.10 -4.48 4.99
CA ARG A 46 0.29 -5.89 4.84
C ARG A 46 -0.61 -6.82 5.65
N LYS A 47 -0.92 -6.49 6.91
CA LYS A 47 -1.86 -7.30 7.71
C LYS A 47 -3.24 -7.39 7.05
N ALA A 48 -3.77 -6.27 6.57
CA ALA A 48 -5.08 -6.25 5.91
C ALA A 48 -5.07 -7.00 4.56
N SER A 49 -4.00 -6.84 3.77
CA SER A 49 -3.79 -7.56 2.50
C SER A 49 -3.68 -9.07 2.71
N ASN A 50 -2.98 -9.53 3.76
CA ASN A 50 -2.91 -10.94 4.15
C ASN A 50 -4.29 -11.54 4.53
N GLN A 51 -5.25 -10.70 4.90
CA GLN A 51 -6.64 -11.10 5.15
C GLN A 51 -7.53 -11.02 3.89
N GLY A 52 -6.94 -10.75 2.73
CA GLY A 52 -7.64 -10.67 1.44
C GLY A 52 -8.25 -9.31 1.12
N LEU A 53 -7.95 -8.25 1.90
CA LEU A 53 -8.48 -6.92 1.59
C LEU A 53 -7.71 -6.30 0.43
N VAL A 54 -8.33 -6.32 -0.75
CA VAL A 54 -7.71 -5.91 -2.02
C VAL A 54 -7.30 -4.42 -2.05
N ASP A 55 -8.06 -3.54 -1.40
CA ASP A 55 -7.70 -2.12 -1.28
C ASP A 55 -6.34 -1.94 -0.59
N SER A 56 -6.03 -2.77 0.41
CA SER A 56 -4.72 -2.76 1.07
C SER A 56 -3.62 -3.35 0.19
N THR A 57 -3.93 -4.41 -0.58
CA THR A 57 -2.99 -4.95 -1.57
C THR A 57 -2.61 -3.88 -2.60
N TYR A 58 -3.60 -3.14 -3.11
CA TYR A 58 -3.36 -2.02 -4.03
C TYR A 58 -2.56 -0.89 -3.37
N ALA A 59 -2.88 -0.51 -2.13
CA ALA A 59 -2.16 0.53 -1.39
C ALA A 59 -0.68 0.17 -1.15
N LEU A 60 -0.36 -1.12 -0.93
CA LEU A 60 1.03 -1.60 -0.88
C LEU A 60 1.74 -1.36 -2.21
N GLY A 61 1.09 -1.69 -3.32
CA GLY A 61 1.61 -1.41 -4.66
C GLY A 61 1.91 0.07 -4.87
N GLN A 62 1.02 0.95 -4.41
CA GLN A 62 1.22 2.40 -4.48
C GLN A 62 2.43 2.87 -3.66
N LEU A 63 2.59 2.38 -2.43
CA LEU A 63 3.72 2.75 -1.58
C LEU A 63 5.05 2.31 -2.17
N TRP A 64 5.13 1.10 -2.71
CA TRP A 64 6.36 0.62 -3.35
C TRP A 64 6.64 1.32 -4.70
N HIS A 65 5.58 1.67 -5.44
CA HIS A 65 5.68 2.40 -6.72
C HIS A 65 6.13 3.85 -6.52
N GLN A 66 5.61 4.54 -5.53
CA GLN A 66 5.99 5.94 -5.22
C GLN A 66 7.31 6.01 -4.45
N GLY A 67 7.57 4.99 -3.64
CA GLY A 67 8.65 4.98 -2.66
C GLY A 67 8.29 5.78 -1.40
N PHE A 68 9.00 5.51 -0.33
CA PHE A 68 8.79 6.10 0.99
C PHE A 68 10.10 6.13 1.77
N HIS A 69 10.13 6.86 2.89
CA HIS A 69 11.27 6.82 3.80
C HIS A 69 11.06 5.72 4.84
N ASN A 70 12.02 4.80 4.97
CA ASN A 70 11.97 3.79 6.01
C ASN A 70 12.26 4.40 7.40
N GLU A 71 12.20 3.56 8.44
CA GLU A 71 12.47 3.97 9.84
C GLU A 71 13.83 4.65 10.07
N ASN A 72 14.82 4.41 9.19
CA ASN A 72 16.14 5.02 9.24
C ASN A 72 16.24 6.32 8.40
N GLY A 73 15.12 6.81 7.87
CA GLY A 73 15.07 8.00 7.02
C GLY A 73 15.66 7.79 5.62
N ARG A 74 15.88 6.54 5.18
CA ARG A 74 16.35 6.25 3.82
C ARG A 74 15.15 6.13 2.88
N PHE A 75 15.18 6.86 1.77
CA PHE A 75 14.24 6.65 0.68
C PHE A 75 14.42 5.25 0.07
N VAL A 76 13.32 4.50 0.01
CA VAL A 76 13.25 3.16 -0.58
C VAL A 76 12.08 3.11 -1.57
N ARG A 77 12.30 2.45 -2.70
CA ARG A 77 11.34 2.23 -3.78
C ARG A 77 11.67 0.90 -4.42
N ASP A 78 10.65 0.12 -4.77
CA ASP A 78 10.83 -1.19 -5.40
C ASP A 78 9.73 -1.42 -6.43
N LEU A 79 10.09 -1.30 -7.71
CA LEU A 79 9.12 -1.43 -8.80
C LEU A 79 8.69 -2.87 -9.04
N VAL A 80 9.53 -3.85 -8.68
CA VAL A 80 9.19 -5.27 -8.82
C VAL A 80 8.16 -5.64 -7.76
N LEU A 81 8.37 -5.22 -6.51
CA LEU A 81 7.35 -5.41 -5.46
C LEU A 81 6.06 -4.65 -5.77
N ALA A 82 6.15 -3.44 -6.31
CA ALA A 82 4.97 -2.69 -6.74
C ALA A 82 4.17 -3.47 -7.80
N HIS A 83 4.87 -4.08 -8.75
CA HIS A 83 4.29 -4.88 -9.82
C HIS A 83 3.54 -6.08 -9.23
N ASP A 84 4.18 -6.85 -8.36
CA ASP A 84 3.58 -8.01 -7.71
C ASP A 84 2.29 -7.67 -6.95
N PHE A 85 2.29 -6.55 -6.21
CA PHE A 85 1.10 -6.11 -5.49
C PHE A 85 -0.01 -5.68 -6.43
N TYR A 86 0.28 -4.92 -7.49
CA TYR A 86 -0.76 -4.53 -8.43
C TYR A 86 -1.28 -5.71 -9.25
N THR A 87 -0.43 -6.63 -9.71
CA THR A 87 -0.85 -7.87 -10.38
C THR A 87 -1.72 -8.72 -9.45
N THR A 88 -1.39 -8.79 -8.17
CA THR A 88 -2.22 -9.49 -7.17
C THR A 88 -3.58 -8.81 -7.02
N ALA A 89 -3.62 -7.48 -6.93
CA ALA A 89 -4.86 -6.72 -6.83
C ALA A 89 -5.74 -6.86 -8.09
N GLU A 90 -5.13 -6.84 -9.28
CA GLU A 90 -5.81 -7.09 -10.55
C GLU A 90 -6.43 -8.50 -10.59
N ARG A 91 -5.67 -9.54 -10.19
CA ARG A 91 -6.16 -10.92 -10.12
C ARG A 91 -7.33 -11.08 -9.14
N GLN A 92 -7.42 -10.23 -8.12
CA GLN A 92 -8.54 -10.16 -7.18
C GLN A 92 -9.73 -9.33 -7.72
N GLY A 93 -9.65 -8.83 -8.96
CA GLY A 93 -10.72 -8.09 -9.63
C GLY A 93 -10.69 -6.57 -9.42
N TYR A 94 -9.61 -6.03 -8.85
CA TYR A 94 -9.52 -4.59 -8.56
C TYR A 94 -9.10 -3.78 -9.78
N LEU A 95 -10.10 -3.28 -10.52
CA LEU A 95 -9.92 -2.55 -11.78
C LEU A 95 -8.92 -1.38 -11.72
N PRO A 96 -8.82 -0.58 -10.63
CA PRO A 96 -7.81 0.49 -10.57
C PRO A 96 -6.37 -0.01 -10.71
N ALA A 97 -6.09 -1.27 -10.37
CA ALA A 97 -4.75 -1.86 -10.49
C ALA A 97 -4.28 -1.95 -11.95
N VAL A 98 -5.18 -2.18 -12.91
CA VAL A 98 -4.83 -2.25 -14.35
C VAL A 98 -4.18 -0.96 -14.83
N GLY A 99 -4.79 0.18 -14.48
CA GLY A 99 -4.24 1.49 -14.83
C GLY A 99 -2.92 1.80 -14.12
N ALA A 100 -2.75 1.31 -12.89
CA ALA A 100 -1.52 1.46 -12.14
C ALA A 100 -0.37 0.59 -12.70
N LEU A 101 -0.66 -0.67 -13.07
CA LEU A 101 0.28 -1.57 -13.74
C LEU A 101 0.81 -0.96 -15.03
N LYS A 102 -0.08 -0.43 -15.89
CA LYS A 102 0.34 0.20 -17.14
C LYS A 102 1.33 1.35 -16.92
N ARG A 103 1.09 2.18 -15.91
CA ARG A 103 2.02 3.28 -15.55
C ARG A 103 3.33 2.75 -14.97
N LEU A 104 3.24 1.75 -14.10
CA LEU A 104 4.40 1.12 -13.48
C LEU A 104 5.32 0.46 -14.52
N ILE A 105 4.76 -0.27 -15.48
CA ILE A 105 5.52 -0.93 -16.56
C ILE A 105 6.29 0.11 -17.37
N ALA A 106 5.65 1.23 -17.73
CA ALA A 106 6.34 2.33 -18.42
C ALA A 106 7.48 2.93 -17.57
N ASP A 107 7.30 3.06 -16.25
CA ASP A 107 8.37 3.49 -15.34
C ASP A 107 9.52 2.48 -15.30
N MET A 108 9.23 1.17 -15.26
CA MET A 108 10.22 0.09 -15.23
C MET A 108 11.06 0.09 -16.51
N GLU A 109 10.42 0.19 -17.67
CA GLU A 109 11.08 0.31 -18.98
C GLU A 109 12.01 1.52 -19.02
N LEU A 110 11.56 2.69 -18.51
CA LEU A 110 12.35 3.92 -18.49
C LEU A 110 13.64 3.76 -17.65
N VAL A 111 13.57 2.99 -16.57
CA VAL A 111 14.73 2.71 -15.70
C VAL A 111 15.43 1.39 -16.02
N HIS A 112 15.10 0.76 -17.16
CA HIS A 112 15.68 -0.51 -17.64
C HIS A 112 15.56 -1.66 -16.63
N ILE A 113 14.45 -1.72 -15.88
CA ILE A 113 14.09 -2.86 -15.05
C ILE A 113 13.24 -3.81 -15.89
N GLU A 114 13.62 -5.08 -15.88
CA GLU A 114 12.88 -6.17 -16.53
C GLU A 114 11.47 -6.31 -15.93
N VAL A 115 10.47 -6.47 -16.79
CA VAL A 115 9.08 -6.63 -16.37
C VAL A 115 8.83 -8.10 -16.06
N PRO A 116 8.45 -8.48 -14.82
CA PRO A 116 8.23 -9.87 -14.48
C PRO A 116 7.15 -10.53 -15.35
N GLY A 117 7.49 -11.65 -15.99
CA GLY A 117 6.54 -12.45 -16.77
C GLY A 117 6.30 -11.97 -18.20
N THR A 118 7.17 -11.11 -18.75
CA THR A 118 7.12 -10.70 -20.17
C THR A 118 8.09 -11.46 -21.07
N ASP A 119 8.86 -12.40 -20.54
CA ASP A 119 9.68 -13.31 -21.35
C ASP A 119 8.77 -14.36 -22.00
N GLU A 120 8.54 -14.22 -23.31
CA GLU A 120 8.01 -15.26 -24.22
C GLU A 120 9.14 -16.15 -24.75
#